data_AF-A0A3S5ACL7-F1
#
_entry.id   AF-A0A3S5ACL7-F1
#
_cell.length_a   1.000
_cell.length_b   1.000
_cell.length_c   1.000
_cell.angle_alpha   90.00
_cell.angle_beta   90.00
_cell.angle_gamma   90.00
#
_symmetry.space_group_name_H-M   'P 1'
#
loop_
_entity.id
_entity.type
_entity.pdbx_description
1 polymer ?
#
loop_
_entity_poly.entity_id
_entity_poly.type
_entity_poly.pdbx_seq_one_letter_code
_entity_poly.pdbx_strand_id
1 'polypeptide(L)'
;AYVEHPDLSDLRSNREYALKSVCDAVTSIQTATSGLGEPSCTLLKPPGELIELLNNFENKALIGPEHYVDAQHRAALYDRLDDILALADRMIHSESCRAKRKQAIKTEITKVQRALDTLLNEYQSSAADAIIHYI
;
A
#
# COMPACT_ATOMS: atom_id res chain seq x y z
N ALA A 1 4.15 44.45 7.88
CA ALA A 1 5.38 43.66 7.67
C ALA A 1 5.98 43.85 6.28
N TYR A 2 5.63 43.07 5.23
CA TYR A 2 6.26 43.21 3.90
C TYR A 2 6.01 44.58 3.22
N VAL A 3 4.83 45.17 3.39
CA VAL A 3 4.49 46.51 2.85
C VAL A 3 5.26 47.64 3.55
N GLU A 4 5.70 47.40 4.79
CA GLU A 4 6.44 48.37 5.61
C GLU A 4 7.96 48.26 5.41
N HIS A 5 8.45 47.07 5.03
CA HIS A 5 9.87 46.77 4.78
C HIS A 5 10.02 45.92 3.50
N PRO A 6 9.89 46.54 2.31
CA PRO A 6 9.96 45.85 1.02
C PRO A 6 11.37 45.38 0.64
N ASP A 7 12.39 45.91 1.31
CA ASP A 7 13.82 45.60 1.17
C ASP A 7 14.21 44.25 1.79
N LEU A 8 13.40 43.73 2.71
CA LEU A 8 13.64 42.45 3.37
C LEU A 8 13.15 41.28 2.51
N SER A 9 14.09 40.62 1.83
CA SER A 9 13.82 39.47 0.96
C SER A 9 13.15 38.28 1.68
N ASP A 10 13.39 38.06 2.97
CA ASP A 10 12.74 37.01 3.76
C ASP A 10 11.24 37.25 3.92
N LEU A 11 10.82 38.51 4.11
CA LEU A 11 9.41 38.88 4.21
C LEU A 11 8.69 38.69 2.87
N ARG A 12 9.40 38.90 1.76
CA ARG A 12 8.91 38.59 0.42
C ARG A 12 8.68 37.09 0.25
N SER A 13 9.69 36.28 0.56
CA SER A 13 9.64 34.83 0.46
C SER A 13 8.53 34.22 1.33
N ASN A 14 8.36 34.72 2.57
CA ASN A 14 7.29 34.27 3.46
C ASN A 14 5.89 34.62 2.92
N ARG A 15 5.73 35.83 2.35
CA ARG A 15 4.48 36.24 1.70
C ARG A 15 4.18 35.35 0.48
N GLU A 16 5.17 35.10 -0.37
CA GLU A 16 5.03 34.24 -1.55
C GLU A 16 4.67 32.81 -1.15
N TYR A 17 5.30 32.26 -0.10
CA TYR A 17 4.95 30.96 0.46
C TYR A 17 3.50 30.90 0.98
N ALA A 18 3.09 31.90 1.79
CA ALA A 18 1.72 31.95 2.31
C ALA A 18 0.69 32.07 1.18
N LEU A 19 0.96 32.89 0.16
CA LEU A 19 0.08 33.04 -0.99
C LEU A 19 0.00 31.74 -1.81
N LYS A 20 1.14 31.09 -2.06
CA LYS A 20 1.21 29.78 -2.72
C LYS A 20 0.37 28.75 -1.95
N SER A 21 0.56 28.66 -0.63
CA SER A 21 -0.17 27.73 0.23
C SER A 21 -1.68 27.97 0.21
N VAL A 22 -2.12 29.23 0.20
CA VAL A 22 -3.56 29.56 0.10
C VAL A 22 -4.12 29.22 -1.27
N CYS A 23 -3.39 29.55 -2.35
CA CYS A 23 -3.80 29.16 -3.71
C CYS A 23 -3.94 27.64 -3.85
N ASP A 24 -2.93 26.88 -3.40
CA ASP A 24 -2.94 25.42 -3.46
C ASP A 24 -4.09 24.84 -2.63
N ALA A 25 -4.39 25.42 -1.46
CA ALA A 25 -5.53 25.03 -0.64
C ALA A 25 -6.87 25.32 -1.33
N VAL A 26 -7.04 26.50 -1.94
CA VAL A 26 -8.27 26.86 -2.67
C VAL A 26 -8.47 25.97 -3.89
N THR A 27 -7.40 25.67 -4.64
CA THR A 27 -7.45 24.70 -5.75
C THR A 27 -7.86 23.32 -5.24
N SER A 28 -7.30 22.85 -4.11
CA SER A 28 -7.68 21.58 -3.49
C SER A 28 -9.16 21.55 -3.08
N ILE A 29 -9.67 22.62 -2.46
CA ILE A 29 -11.10 22.77 -2.13
C ILE A 29 -11.95 22.73 -3.40
N GLN A 30 -11.55 23.44 -4.45
CA GLN A 30 -12.27 23.47 -5.71
C GLN A 30 -12.31 22.07 -6.37
N THR A 31 -11.20 21.33 -6.35
CA THR A 31 -11.15 19.95 -6.85
C THR A 31 -12.05 19.02 -6.02
N ALA A 32 -12.02 19.14 -4.68
CA ALA A 32 -12.84 18.31 -3.79
C ALA A 32 -14.34 18.60 -3.92
N THR A 33 -14.72 19.87 -4.13
CA THR A 33 -16.12 20.30 -4.24
C THR A 33 -16.72 20.12 -5.63
N SER A 34 -15.91 20.18 -6.70
CA SER A 34 -16.40 20.03 -8.07
C SER A 34 -16.73 18.58 -8.45
N GLY A 35 -16.39 17.60 -7.60
CA GLY A 35 -16.65 16.18 -7.87
C GLY A 35 -15.89 15.62 -9.09
N LEU A 36 -14.95 16.38 -9.65
CA LEU A 36 -14.09 16.01 -10.77
C LEU A 36 -12.82 15.28 -10.33
N GLY A 37 -12.54 15.25 -9.02
CA GLY A 37 -11.53 14.38 -8.45
C GLY A 37 -12.09 12.96 -8.31
N GLU A 38 -11.22 11.94 -8.44
CA GLU A 38 -11.60 10.57 -8.06
C GLU A 38 -12.30 10.58 -6.70
N PRO A 39 -13.38 9.79 -6.53
CA PRO A 39 -14.07 9.70 -5.26
C PRO A 39 -13.10 9.13 -4.22
N SER A 40 -12.42 10.02 -3.51
CA SER A 40 -11.81 9.70 -2.23
C SER A 40 -12.98 9.47 -1.29
N CYS A 41 -13.46 8.23 -1.24
CA CYS A 41 -14.45 7.75 -0.29
C CYS A 41 -13.97 8.06 1.13
N THR A 42 -14.29 9.25 1.62
CA THR A 42 -13.87 9.81 2.90
C THR A 42 -14.87 9.52 4.03
N LEU A 43 -15.98 8.79 3.74
CA LEU A 43 -17.00 8.46 4.74
C LEU A 43 -16.67 7.23 5.60
N LEU A 44 -15.64 6.48 5.24
CA LEU A 44 -14.93 5.55 6.11
C LEU A 44 -13.48 5.85 5.82
N LYS A 45 -12.73 6.41 6.78
CA LYS A 45 -11.27 6.54 6.62
C LYS A 45 -10.77 5.17 6.14
N PRO A 46 -10.29 5.03 4.90
CA PRO A 46 -9.91 3.72 4.41
C PRO A 46 -8.89 3.16 5.39
N PRO A 47 -8.96 1.86 5.73
CA PRO A 47 -7.86 1.22 6.43
C PRO A 47 -6.59 1.64 5.68
N GLY A 48 -5.62 2.28 6.35
CA GLY A 48 -4.47 2.87 5.64
C GLY A 48 -3.88 1.87 4.66
N GLU A 49 -3.40 2.33 3.49
CA GLU A 49 -3.00 1.55 2.30
C GLU A 49 -2.50 0.11 2.57
N LEU A 50 -1.59 -0.05 3.53
CA LEU A 50 -1.06 -1.37 3.94
C LEU A 50 -2.13 -2.34 4.49
N ILE A 51 -3.05 -1.85 5.33
CA ILE A 51 -4.13 -2.67 5.92
C ILE A 51 -5.08 -3.14 4.82
N GLU A 52 -5.39 -2.28 3.85
CA GLU A 52 -6.22 -2.65 2.71
C GLU A 52 -5.57 -3.77 1.89
N LEU A 53 -4.28 -3.64 1.58
CA LEU A 53 -3.54 -4.66 0.85
C LEU A 53 -3.42 -5.98 1.63
N LEU A 54 -3.20 -5.92 2.94
CA LEU A 54 -3.18 -7.12 3.80
C LEU A 54 -4.53 -7.84 3.80
N ASN A 55 -5.63 -7.11 3.99
CA ASN A 55 -6.97 -7.69 3.94
C ASN A 55 -7.27 -8.28 2.56
N ASN A 56 -6.84 -7.59 1.50
CA ASN A 56 -7.03 -8.01 0.12
C ASN A 56 -6.23 -9.28 -0.22
N PHE A 57 -5.03 -9.42 0.35
CA PHE A 57 -4.21 -10.63 0.26
C PHE A 57 -4.84 -11.79 1.03
N GLU A 58 -5.22 -11.60 2.29
CA GLU A 58 -5.83 -12.64 3.14
C GLU A 58 -7.09 -13.23 2.50
N ASN A 59 -8.00 -12.37 2.03
CA ASN A 59 -9.23 -12.80 1.37
C ASN A 59 -9.00 -13.60 0.08
N LYS A 60 -7.87 -13.40 -0.60
CA LYS A 60 -7.53 -14.15 -1.82
C LYS A 60 -6.64 -15.35 -1.59
N ALA A 61 -5.93 -15.41 -0.46
CA ALA A 61 -5.16 -16.58 -0.07
C ALA A 61 -6.09 -17.75 0.32
N LEU A 62 -7.30 -17.45 0.80
CA LEU A 62 -8.34 -18.44 1.12
C LEU A 62 -9.01 -18.96 -0.16
N ILE A 63 -8.39 -19.94 -0.81
CA ILE A 63 -8.94 -20.62 -1.98
C ILE A 63 -9.30 -22.05 -1.58
N GLY A 64 -10.48 -22.53 -1.98
CA GLY A 64 -10.84 -23.94 -1.83
C GLY A 64 -9.89 -24.80 -2.69
N PRO A 65 -9.31 -25.90 -2.17
CA PRO A 65 -8.30 -26.68 -2.88
C PRO A 65 -8.77 -27.19 -4.25
N GLU A 66 -10.07 -27.46 -4.40
CA GLU A 66 -10.70 -27.87 -5.66
C GLU A 66 -10.85 -26.76 -6.71
N HIS A 67 -10.77 -25.49 -6.29
CA HIS A 67 -10.86 -24.32 -7.16
C HIS A 67 -9.48 -23.72 -7.49
N TYR A 68 -8.41 -24.29 -6.93
CA TYR A 68 -7.06 -23.79 -7.13
C TYR A 68 -6.56 -24.09 -8.56
N VAL A 69 -6.23 -23.03 -9.29
CA VAL A 69 -5.60 -23.10 -10.62
C VAL A 69 -4.22 -22.46 -10.54
N ASP A 70 -3.17 -23.27 -10.61
CA ASP A 70 -1.80 -22.83 -10.35
C ASP A 70 -1.37 -21.65 -11.21
N ALA A 71 -1.54 -21.75 -12.53
CA ALA A 71 -1.09 -20.72 -13.47
C ALA A 71 -1.69 -19.33 -13.22
N GLN A 72 -2.89 -19.25 -12.64
CA GLN A 72 -3.60 -18.00 -12.39
C GLN A 72 -3.42 -17.52 -10.95
N HIS A 73 -3.65 -18.40 -9.97
CA HIS A 73 -3.69 -18.03 -8.56
C HIS A 73 -2.29 -17.79 -8.01
N ARG A 74 -1.29 -18.54 -8.47
CA ARG A 74 0.10 -18.37 -8.06
C ARG A 74 0.61 -16.98 -8.41
N ALA A 75 0.51 -16.58 -9.67
CA ALA A 75 0.93 -15.25 -10.13
C ALA A 75 0.17 -14.15 -9.38
N ALA A 76 -1.16 -14.25 -9.29
CA ALA A 76 -1.98 -13.23 -8.63
C ALA A 76 -1.67 -13.06 -7.13
N LEU A 77 -1.30 -14.13 -6.42
CA LEU A 77 -0.91 -14.06 -5.01
C LEU A 77 0.48 -13.45 -4.83
N TYR A 78 1.44 -13.76 -5.71
CA TYR A 78 2.76 -13.10 -5.68
C TYR A 78 2.68 -11.62 -6.00
N ASP A 79 1.89 -11.22 -7.00
CA ASP A 79 1.71 -9.79 -7.36
C ASP A 79 1.19 -9.00 -6.15
N ARG A 80 0.17 -9.53 -5.46
CA ARG A 80 -0.39 -8.90 -4.25
C ARG A 80 0.59 -8.87 -3.09
N LEU A 81 1.41 -9.92 -2.93
CA LEU A 81 2.47 -9.92 -1.94
C LEU A 81 3.49 -8.83 -2.28
N ASP A 82 3.85 -8.65 -3.54
CA ASP A 82 4.82 -7.64 -3.99
C ASP A 82 4.36 -6.21 -3.66
N ASP A 83 3.06 -5.90 -3.82
CA ASP A 83 2.49 -4.62 -3.39
C ASP A 83 2.67 -4.35 -1.88
N ILE A 84 2.48 -5.40 -1.05
CA ILE A 84 2.71 -5.34 0.40
C ILE A 84 4.20 -5.12 0.69
N LEU A 85 5.08 -5.82 -0.02
CA LEU A 85 6.53 -5.70 0.14
C LEU A 85 7.02 -4.30 -0.24
N ALA A 86 6.50 -3.72 -1.32
CA ALA A 86 6.84 -2.36 -1.75
C ALA A 86 6.49 -1.32 -0.69
N LEU A 87 5.35 -1.47 -0.01
CA LEU A 87 4.98 -0.61 1.13
C LEU A 87 5.86 -0.84 2.36
N ALA A 88 6.12 -2.10 2.70
CA ALA A 88 6.98 -2.42 3.83
C ALA A 88 8.41 -1.89 3.61
N ASP A 89 8.90 -1.90 2.37
CA ASP A 89 10.19 -1.32 2.00
C ASP A 89 10.22 0.20 2.19
N ARG A 90 9.17 0.92 1.75
CA ARG A 90 9.01 2.36 2.04
C ARG A 90 9.07 2.65 3.55
N MET A 91 8.44 1.81 4.38
CA MET A 91 8.49 1.96 5.84
C MET A 91 9.88 1.72 6.42
N ILE A 92 10.62 0.72 5.90
CA ILE A 92 11.99 0.40 6.32
C ILE A 92 12.94 1.55 5.98
N HIS A 93 12.76 2.19 4.83
CA HIS A 93 13.61 3.29 4.36
C HIS A 93 13.29 4.65 4.97
N SER A 94 12.20 4.77 5.73
CA SER A 94 11.90 5.99 6.48
C SER A 94 13.00 6.34 7.50
N GLU A 95 13.33 7.63 7.60
CA GLU A 95 14.41 8.15 8.47
C GLU A 95 14.14 7.93 9.96
N SER A 96 12.88 7.73 10.35
CA SER A 96 12.46 7.51 11.75
C SER A 96 12.54 6.04 12.20
N CYS A 97 12.73 5.09 11.28
CA CYS A 97 12.67 3.66 11.61
C CYS A 97 13.97 3.17 12.27
N ARG A 98 13.89 2.72 13.53
CA ARG A 98 15.04 2.18 14.27
C ARG A 98 15.56 0.88 13.64
N ALA A 99 16.89 0.68 13.65
CA ALA A 99 17.54 -0.51 13.07
C ALA A 99 16.96 -1.86 13.54
N LYS A 100 16.66 -2.00 14.84
CA LYS A 100 16.00 -3.20 15.40
C LYS A 100 14.65 -3.48 14.74
N ARG A 101 13.87 -2.42 14.47
CA ARG A 101 12.56 -2.54 13.82
C ARG A 101 12.70 -2.83 12.33
N LYS A 102 13.66 -2.23 11.63
CA LYS A 102 14.00 -2.57 10.23
C LYS A 102 14.32 -4.07 10.10
N GLN A 103 15.16 -4.62 10.97
CA GLN A 103 15.53 -6.03 10.94
C GLN A 103 14.33 -6.95 11.24
N ALA A 104 13.47 -6.56 12.20
CA ALA A 104 12.26 -7.31 12.49
C ALA A 104 11.32 -7.38 11.27
N ILE A 105 11.08 -6.25 10.59
CA ILE A 105 10.22 -6.21 9.40
C ILE A 105 10.80 -7.08 8.28
N LYS A 106 12.11 -6.98 8.02
CA LYS A 106 12.78 -7.85 7.01
C LYS A 106 12.63 -9.34 7.32
N THR A 107 12.69 -9.69 8.60
CA THR A 107 12.50 -11.07 9.06
C THR A 107 11.08 -11.54 8.80
N GLU A 108 10.08 -10.72 9.11
CA GLU A 108 8.67 -11.05 8.85
C GLU A 108 8.37 -11.14 7.35
N ILE A 109 8.91 -10.24 6.51
CA ILE A 109 8.82 -10.34 5.04
C ILE A 109 9.31 -11.71 4.55
N THR A 110 10.48 -12.14 5.02
CA THR A 110 11.06 -13.43 4.62
C THR A 110 10.19 -14.60 5.07
N LYS A 111 9.57 -14.51 6.25
CA LYS A 111 8.64 -15.54 6.75
C LYS A 111 7.39 -15.62 5.89
N VAL A 112 6.79 -14.48 5.53
CA VAL A 112 5.58 -14.44 4.70
C VAL A 112 5.85 -15.01 3.31
N GLN A 113 6.98 -14.68 2.68
CA GLN A 113 7.38 -15.26 1.40
C GLN A 113 7.46 -16.80 1.46
N ARG A 114 8.14 -17.33 2.49
CA ARG A 114 8.24 -18.79 2.68
C ARG A 114 6.87 -19.43 2.98
N ALA A 115 6.04 -18.78 3.79
CA ALA A 115 4.71 -19.28 4.10
C ALA A 115 3.83 -19.37 2.85
N LEU A 116 3.92 -18.38 1.95
CA LEU A 116 3.22 -18.42 0.66
C LEU A 116 3.73 -19.56 -0.23
N ASP A 117 5.05 -19.74 -0.32
CA ASP A 117 5.62 -20.86 -1.08
C ASP A 117 5.13 -22.21 -0.57
N THR A 118 5.13 -22.42 0.75
CA THR A 118 4.60 -23.63 1.38
C THR A 118 3.12 -23.83 1.04
N LEU A 119 2.30 -22.78 1.20
CA LEU A 119 0.86 -22.82 0.92
C LEU A 119 0.57 -23.19 -0.54
N LEU A 120 1.29 -22.59 -1.49
CA LEU A 120 1.11 -22.87 -2.92
C LEU A 120 1.52 -24.30 -3.26
N ASN A 121 2.60 -24.82 -2.66
CA ASN A 121 3.01 -26.21 -2.84
C ASN A 121 1.97 -27.18 -2.26
N GLU A 122 1.38 -26.86 -1.10
CA GLU A 122 0.29 -27.65 -0.50
C GLU A 122 -0.97 -27.64 -1.38
N TYR A 123 -1.32 -26.49 -1.97
CA TYR A 123 -2.43 -26.39 -2.93
C TYR A 123 -2.18 -27.22 -4.19
N GLN A 124 -0.97 -27.17 -4.75
CA GLN A 124 -0.59 -28.01 -5.89
C GLN A 124 -0.69 -29.51 -5.57
N SER A 125 -0.20 -29.92 -4.40
CA SER A 125 -0.30 -31.31 -3.95
C SER A 125 -1.74 -31.76 -3.74
N SER A 126 -2.58 -30.90 -3.14
CA SER A 126 -3.98 -31.21 -2.84
C SER A 126 -4.83 -31.31 -4.12
N ALA A 127 -4.59 -30.43 -5.10
CA ALA A 127 -5.24 -30.50 -6.40
C ALA A 127 -4.86 -31.79 -7.16
N ALA A 128 -3.59 -32.21 -7.08
CA ALA A 128 -3.13 -33.45 -7.69
C ALA A 128 -3.79 -34.70 -7.06
N ASP A 129 -3.90 -34.74 -5.73
CA ASP A 129 -4.53 -35.86 -5.01
C ASP A 129 -6.04 -35.95 -5.28
N ALA A 130 -6.72 -34.80 -5.35
CA ALA A 130 -8.14 -34.74 -5.72
C ALA A 130 -8.41 -35.28 -7.14
N ILE A 131 -7.50 -35.07 -8.09
CA ILE A 131 -7.60 -35.62 -9.44
C ILE A 131 -7.43 -37.14 -9.42
N ILE A 132 -6.48 -37.67 -8.63
CA ILE A 132 -6.24 -39.12 -8.52
C ILE A 132 -7.46 -39.83 -7.91
N HIS A 133 -8.15 -39.21 -6.95
CA HIS A 133 -9.29 -39.83 -6.29
C HIS A 133 -10.60 -39.80 -7.14
N TYR A 134 -10.61 -39.06 -8.25
CA TYR A 134 -11.77 -38.94 -9.16
C TYR A 134 -11.61 -39.72 -10.49
N ILE A 135 -10.47 -40.40 -10.69
CA ILE A 135 -10.20 -41.30 -11.83
C ILE A 135 -10.29 -42.75 -11.36
#